data_AF-A0A109LHE0-F1
#
_entry.id   AF-A0A109LHE0-F1
#
_cell.length_a   1.000
_cell.length_b   1.000
_cell.length_c   1.000
_cell.angle_alpha   90.00
_cell.angle_beta   90.00
_cell.angle_gamma   90.00
#
_symmetry.space_group_name_H-M   'P 1'
#
loop_
_entity.id
_entity.type
_entity.pdbx_description
1 polymer ?
#
loop_
_entity_poly.entity_id
_entity_poly.type
_entity_poly.pdbx_seq_one_letter_code
_entity_poly.pdbx_strand_id
1 'polypeptide(L)' 'MNKLKAVNAAVEHFFSRFSRKQFFVAFAVISAVNYWLAYNVAGYKSVYLTMVAGFFFGLMFAKSEPNK' A
#
# COMPACT_ATOMS: atom_id res chain seq x y z
N MET A 1 1.89 26.78 -0.81
CA MET A 1 2.79 26.10 0.16
C MET A 1 2.06 25.35 1.29
N ASN A 2 0.93 25.85 1.83
CA ASN A 2 0.23 25.16 2.94
C ASN A 2 -0.28 23.75 2.63
N LYS A 3 -0.78 23.51 1.40
CA LYS A 3 -1.28 22.18 1.00
C LYS A 3 -0.18 21.10 0.97
N LEU A 4 1.02 21.46 0.49
CA LEU A 4 2.16 20.54 0.43
C LEU A 4 2.66 20.17 1.85
N LYS A 5 2.69 21.14 2.77
CA LYS A 5 3.00 20.89 4.18
C LYS A 5 1.98 19.96 4.85
N ALA A 6 0.70 20.17 4.57
CA ALA A 6 -0.37 19.30 5.10
C ALA A 6 -0.25 17.87 4.58
N VAL A 7 0.08 17.69 3.29
CA VAL A 7 0.32 16.37 2.70
C VAL A 7 1.54 15.71 3.33
N ASN A 8 2.65 16.44 3.52
CA ASN A 8 3.85 15.87 4.15
C ASN A 8 3.58 15.39 5.58
N ALA A 9 2.89 16.21 6.38
CA ALA A 9 2.52 15.85 7.75
C ALA A 9 1.57 14.64 7.79
N ALA A 10 0.62 14.55 6.86
CA ALA A 10 -0.27 13.39 6.75
C ALA A 10 0.50 12.11 6.38
N VAL A 11 1.50 12.22 5.49
CA VAL A 11 2.36 11.11 5.07
C VAL A 11 3.25 10.64 6.23
N GLU A 12 3.91 11.56 6.93
CA GLU A 12 4.69 11.24 8.14
C GLU A 12 3.82 10.57 9.21
N HIS A 13 2.62 11.09 9.45
CA HIS A 13 1.67 10.52 10.40
C HIS A 13 1.19 9.12 9.97
N PHE A 14 1.01 8.88 8.67
CA PHE A 14 0.64 7.57 8.15
C PHE A 14 1.79 6.56 8.32
N PHE A 15 3.02 6.93 7.97
CA PHE A 15 4.18 6.05 8.12
C PHE A 15 4.60 5.84 9.57
N SER A 16 4.36 6.79 10.48
CA SER A 16 4.64 6.61 11.90
C SER A 16 3.68 5.62 12.57
N ARG A 17 2.45 5.51 12.06
CA ARG A 17 1.41 4.62 12.60
C ARG A 17 1.56 3.17 12.15
N PHE A 18 2.10 2.93 10.97
CA PHE A 18 2.14 1.60 10.36
C PHE A 18 3.56 1.09 10.16
N SER A 19 3.82 -0.13 10.64
CA SER A 19 5.09 -0.81 10.44
C SER A 19 5.20 -1.42 9.03
N ARG A 20 6.43 -1.61 8.54
CA ARG A 20 6.70 -2.33 7.29
C ARG A 20 6.07 -3.72 7.24
N LYS A 21 6.00 -4.41 8.38
CA LYS A 21 5.34 -5.72 8.50
C LYS A 21 3.84 -5.64 8.22
N GLN A 22 3.16 -4.57 8.65
CA GLN A 22 1.73 -4.37 8.37
C GLN A 22 1.49 -4.10 6.88
N PHE A 23 2.36 -3.35 6.22
CA PHE A 23 2.29 -3.17 4.76
C PHE A 23 2.54 -4.48 4.01
N PHE A 24 3.49 -5.30 4.46
CA PHE A 24 3.70 -6.64 3.90
C PHE A 24 2.46 -7.53 4.03
N VAL A 25 1.83 -7.55 5.21
CA VAL A 25 0.61 -8.31 5.44
C VAL A 25 -0.51 -7.82 4.53
N ALA A 26 -0.71 -6.50 4.40
CA ALA A 26 -1.70 -5.94 3.48
C ALA A 26 -1.43 -6.36 2.03
N PHE A 27 -0.19 -6.25 1.56
CA PHE A 27 0.23 -6.73 0.23
C PHE A 27 -0.09 -8.22 0.03
N ALA A 28 0.29 -9.07 0.99
CA ALA A 28 0.09 -10.52 0.90
C ALA A 28 -1.40 -10.88 0.84
N VAL A 29 -2.23 -10.27 1.69
CA VAL A 29 -3.69 -10.51 1.71
C VAL A 29 -4.34 -10.09 0.41
N ILE A 30 -4.04 -8.88 -0.09
CA ILE A 30 -4.64 -8.38 -1.34
C ILE A 30 -4.22 -9.24 -2.51
N SER A 31 -2.95 -9.67 -2.55
CA SER A 31 -2.44 -10.56 -3.60
C SER A 31 -3.12 -11.93 -3.55
N ALA A 32 -3.28 -12.51 -2.35
CA ALA A 32 -3.98 -13.78 -2.17
C ALA A 32 -5.44 -13.71 -2.60
N VAL A 33 -6.16 -12.64 -2.23
CA VAL A 33 -7.55 -12.42 -2.66
C VAL A 33 -7.63 -12.23 -4.16
N ASN A 34 -6.74 -11.44 -4.76
CA ASN A 34 -6.72 -11.21 -6.20
C ASN A 34 -6.45 -12.50 -6.98
N TYR A 35 -5.54 -13.34 -6.48
CA TYR A 35 -5.26 -14.66 -7.05
C TYR A 35 -6.45 -15.61 -6.91
N TRP A 36 -7.07 -15.66 -5.73
CA TRP A 36 -8.25 -16.48 -5.49
C TRP A 36 -9.41 -16.11 -6.41
N LEU A 37 -9.66 -14.81 -6.62
CA LEU A 37 -10.67 -14.33 -7.56
C LEU A 37 -10.33 -14.70 -9.00
N ALA A 38 -9.07 -14.58 -9.42
CA ALA A 38 -8.63 -14.98 -10.75
C ALA A 38 -8.82 -16.48 -11.02
N TYR A 39 -8.74 -17.31 -9.98
CA TYR A 39 -8.94 -18.76 -10.09
C TYR A 39 -10.42 -19.16 -10.08
N ASN A 40 -11.25 -18.52 -9.25
CA ASN A 40 -12.63 -18.96 -9.00
C ASN A 40 -13.68 -18.20 -9.82
N VAL A 41 -13.37 -17.02 -10.33
CA VAL A 41 -14.31 -16.18 -11.07
C VAL A 41 -13.91 -16.11 -12.53
N ALA A 42 -14.69 -16.78 -13.38
CA ALA A 42 -14.47 -16.78 -14.82
C ALA A 42 -14.48 -15.35 -15.39
N GLY A 43 -13.44 -15.00 -16.15
CA GLY A 43 -13.28 -13.67 -16.74
C GLY A 43 -12.79 -12.58 -15.79
N TYR A 44 -12.49 -12.90 -14.53
CA TYR A 44 -11.96 -11.91 -13.58
C TYR A 44 -10.53 -11.49 -13.95
N LYS A 45 -10.35 -10.18 -14.14
CA LYS A 45 -9.03 -9.54 -14.30
C LYS A 45 -9.08 -8.13 -13.71
N SER A 46 -8.60 -7.97 -12.48
CA SER A 46 -8.57 -6.67 -11.83
C SER A 46 -7.17 -6.05 -11.88
N VAL A 47 -6.99 -5.10 -12.79
CA VAL A 47 -5.78 -4.25 -12.82
C VAL A 47 -5.71 -3.40 -11.55
N TYR A 48 -6.86 -2.96 -11.03
CA TYR A 48 -6.94 -2.14 -9.84
C TYR A 48 -6.41 -2.86 -8.60
N LEU A 49 -6.80 -4.11 -8.34
CA LEU A 49 -6.28 -4.86 -7.19
C LEU A 49 -4.76 -5.09 -7.30
N THR A 50 -4.26 -5.34 -8.51
CA THR A 50 -2.82 -5.47 -8.75
C THR A 50 -2.08 -4.16 -8.45
N MET A 51 -2.64 -3.00 -8.83
CA MET A 51 -2.06 -1.69 -8.51
C MET A 51 -2.08 -1.42 -7.00
N VAL A 52 -3.17 -1.75 -6.30
CA VAL A 52 -3.27 -1.59 -4.85
C VAL A 52 -2.27 -2.50 -4.13
N ALA A 53 -2.12 -3.75 -4.56
CA ALA A 53 -1.08 -4.64 -4.03
C ALA A 53 0.33 -4.06 -4.25
N GLY A 54 0.62 -3.58 -5.47
CA GLY A 54 1.89 -2.93 -5.79
C GLY A 54 2.17 -1.67 -4.95
N PHE A 55 1.13 -0.90 -4.64
CA PHE A 55 1.24 0.26 -3.75
C PHE A 55 1.68 -0.14 -2.34
N PHE A 56 1.00 -1.11 -1.71
CA PHE A 56 1.41 -1.60 -0.38
C PHE A 56 2.79 -2.28 -0.40
N PHE A 57 3.14 -2.95 -1.49
CA PHE A 57 4.49 -3.48 -1.68
C PHE A 57 5.54 -2.37 -1.71
N GLY A 58 5.31 -1.30 -2.46
CA GLY A 58 6.20 -0.14 -2.52
C GLY A 58 6.36 0.58 -1.17
N LEU A 59 5.28 0.70 -0.39
CA LEU A 59 5.32 1.31 0.94
C LEU A 59 6.24 0.58 1.92
N MET A 60 6.56 -0.70 1.70
CA MET A 60 7.54 -1.41 2.53
C MET A 60 8.95 -0.84 2.43
N PHE A 61 9.30 -0.26 1.27
CA PHE A 61 10.63 0.28 0.98
C PHE A 61 10.69 1.80 1.15
N ALA A 62 9.55 2.45 1.34
CA ALA A 62 9.51 3.86 1.67
C ALA A 62 10.24 4.10 3.00
N LYS A 63 11.33 4.87 2.93
CA LYS A 63 12.08 5.32 4.10
C LYS A 63 11.39 6.58 4.63
N SER A 64 10.74 6.49 5.78
CA SER A 64 10.35 7.69 6.54
C SER A 64 11.61 8.22 7.23
N GLU A 65 12.36 9.09 6.56
CA GLU A 65 13.31 9.93 7.28
C GLU A 65 12.50 11.03 7.98
N PRO A 66 12.51 11.10 9.32
CA PRO A 66 12.00 12.28 9.99
C PRO A 66 12.84 13.45 9.51
N ASN A 67 12.19 14.45 8.93
CA ASN A 67 12.87 15.67 8.52
C ASN A 67 13.52 16.28 9.76
N LYS A 68 14.86 16.31 9.81
CA LYS A 68 15.62 16.95 10.91
C LYS A 68 15.52 18.46 10.82
#